data_AF-A0A3A8MLD2-F1
#
_entry.id   AF-A0A3A8MLD2-F1
#
_cell.length_a   1.000
_cell.length_b   1.000
_cell.length_c   1.000
_cell.angle_alpha   90.00
_cell.angle_beta   90.00
_cell.angle_gamma   90.00
#
_symmetry.space_group_name_H-M   'P 1'
#
loop_
_entity.id
_entity.type
_entity.pdbx_description
1 polymer ?
#
loop_
_entity_poly.entity_id
_entity_poly.type
_entity_poly.pdbx_seq_one_letter_code
_entity_poly.pdbx_strand_id
1 'polypeptide(L)'
;GGVMGTVAYMAPEQIRGELVDARADLYALGCILYEAVTGRPPFTGDQARSVLHQHLHDAPVAPSRRAGGVPETLDTLILRLLEKRPQDRLGYAEDVAAALGTLELPDAHEDGPAPRPYLYRPVFTGREEALEVLARSVERVHAGHWGGLVLI
;
A
#
# COMPACT_ATOMS: atom_id res chain seq x y z
N GLY A 1 11.41 8.68 -20.06
CA GLY A 1 10.54 7.51 -19.84
C GLY A 1 10.15 7.38 -18.37
N GLY A 2 9.20 8.18 -17.89
CA GLY A 2 8.83 8.21 -16.46
C GLY A 2 7.33 8.25 -16.17
N VAL A 3 6.47 8.29 -17.20
CA VAL A 3 5.01 8.42 -17.01
C VAL A 3 4.34 7.04 -16.88
N MET A 4 4.93 5.99 -17.47
CA MET A 4 4.32 4.66 -17.52
C MET A 4 4.29 3.94 -16.17
N GLY A 5 5.29 4.17 -15.31
CA GLY A 5 5.39 3.53 -14.00
C GLY A 5 4.24 3.95 -13.08
N THR A 6 4.00 5.26 -12.93
CA THR A 6 2.96 5.77 -12.04
C THR A 6 1.54 5.39 -12.49
N VAL A 7 1.27 5.33 -13.79
CA VAL A 7 -0.09 5.00 -14.29
C VAL A 7 -0.48 3.54 -14.05
N ALA A 8 0.48 2.62 -13.91
CA ALA A 8 0.21 1.18 -13.71
C ALA A 8 -0.36 0.85 -12.32
N TYR A 9 -0.28 1.79 -11.38
CA TYR A 9 -0.73 1.61 -9.98
C TYR A 9 -1.78 2.64 -9.56
N MET A 10 -2.26 3.47 -10.49
CA MET A 10 -3.15 4.59 -10.17
C MET A 10 -4.58 4.11 -9.90
N ALA A 11 -5.17 4.55 -8.80
CA ALA A 11 -6.54 4.21 -8.44
C ALA A 11 -7.57 4.92 -9.35
N PRO A 12 -8.72 4.30 -9.65
CA PRO A 12 -9.75 4.88 -10.53
C PRO A 12 -10.18 6.30 -10.15
N GLU A 13 -10.36 6.57 -8.86
CA GLU A 13 -10.72 7.89 -8.32
C GLU A 13 -9.62 8.95 -8.55
N GLN A 14 -8.34 8.56 -8.53
CA GLN A 14 -7.23 9.47 -8.86
C GLN A 14 -7.26 9.84 -10.34
N ILE A 15 -7.57 8.86 -11.21
CA ILE A 15 -7.69 9.08 -12.67
C ILE A 15 -8.85 10.02 -12.98
N ARG A 16 -9.98 9.88 -12.26
CA ARG A 16 -11.16 10.75 -12.42
C ARG A 16 -11.02 12.12 -11.78
N GLY A 17 -10.00 12.33 -10.93
CA GLY A 17 -9.87 13.55 -10.14
C GLY A 17 -10.94 13.68 -9.05
N GLU A 18 -11.43 12.55 -8.53
CA GLU A 18 -12.39 12.47 -7.42
C GLU A 18 -11.68 12.62 -6.07
N LEU A 19 -12.45 12.64 -4.97
CA LEU A 19 -11.87 12.66 -3.62
C LEU A 19 -11.07 11.38 -3.38
N VAL A 20 -9.79 11.54 -3.05
CA VAL A 20 -8.86 10.44 -2.78
C VAL A 20 -8.75 10.24 -1.27
N ASP A 21 -8.96 9.02 -0.81
CA ASP A 21 -8.70 8.61 0.58
C ASP A 21 -7.70 7.44 0.64
N ALA A 22 -7.45 6.91 1.84
CA ALA A 22 -6.48 5.83 2.08
C ALA A 22 -6.74 4.56 1.25
N ARG A 23 -7.94 4.35 0.71
CA ARG A 23 -8.27 3.18 -0.11
C ARG A 23 -7.66 3.26 -1.51
N ALA A 24 -7.18 4.43 -1.94
CA ALA A 24 -6.36 4.54 -3.14
C ALA A 24 -4.99 3.86 -2.97
N ASP A 25 -4.39 3.98 -1.78
CA ASP A 25 -3.15 3.27 -1.46
C ASP A 25 -3.38 1.75 -1.38
N LEU A 26 -4.55 1.32 -0.88
CA LEU A 26 -4.93 -0.10 -0.88
C LEU A 26 -5.12 -0.65 -2.30
N TYR A 27 -5.63 0.17 -3.23
CA TYR A 27 -5.70 -0.19 -4.64
C TYR A 27 -4.30 -0.35 -5.26
N ALA A 28 -3.41 0.61 -5.02
CA ALA A 28 -2.03 0.55 -5.49
C ALA A 28 -1.29 -0.67 -4.92
N LEU A 29 -1.51 -0.99 -3.64
CA LEU A 29 -1.01 -2.22 -3.01
C LEU A 29 -1.56 -3.46 -3.72
N GLY A 30 -2.84 -3.49 -4.08
CA GLY A 30 -3.43 -4.56 -4.89
C GLY A 30 -2.70 -4.75 -6.22
N CYS A 31 -2.36 -3.65 -6.92
CA CYS A 31 -1.58 -3.72 -8.15
C CYS A 31 -0.17 -4.28 -7.92
N ILE A 32 0.49 -3.87 -6.84
CA ILE A 32 1.84 -4.33 -6.47
C ILE A 32 1.83 -5.83 -6.12
N LEU A 33 0.85 -6.28 -5.33
CA LEU A 33 0.69 -7.70 -4.98
C LEU A 33 0.43 -8.54 -6.22
N TYR A 34 -0.43 -8.06 -7.12
CA TYR A 34 -0.68 -8.69 -8.41
C TYR A 34 0.62 -8.87 -9.21
N GLU A 35 1.43 -7.81 -9.28
CA GLU A 35 2.70 -7.83 -10.00
C GLU A 35 3.73 -8.74 -9.36
N ALA A 36 3.84 -8.73 -8.03
CA ALA A 36 4.74 -9.62 -7.30
C ALA A 36 4.44 -11.10 -7.57
N VAL A 37 3.15 -11.45 -7.69
CA VAL A 37 2.70 -12.83 -7.91
C VAL A 37 2.80 -13.24 -9.39
N THR A 38 2.48 -12.33 -10.32
CA THR A 38 2.35 -12.67 -11.75
C THR A 38 3.53 -12.20 -12.61
N GLY A 39 4.45 -11.43 -12.04
CA GLY A 39 5.60 -10.81 -12.71
C GLY A 39 5.26 -9.60 -13.59
N ARG A 40 4.01 -9.10 -13.54
CA ARG A 40 3.56 -7.93 -14.33
C ARG A 40 2.33 -7.27 -13.70
N PRO A 41 2.08 -5.97 -13.90
CA PRO A 41 0.91 -5.31 -13.34
C PRO A 41 -0.42 -5.89 -13.89
N PRO A 42 -1.54 -5.63 -13.20
CA PRO A 42 -2.86 -6.14 -13.61
C PRO A 42 -3.27 -5.66 -15.01
N PHE A 43 -2.87 -4.43 -15.34
CA PHE A 43 -3.19 -3.77 -16.60
C PHE A 43 -1.92 -3.33 -17.31
N THR A 44 -1.88 -3.59 -18.61
CA THR A 44 -0.74 -3.31 -19.48
C THR A 44 -1.24 -2.84 -20.83
N GLY A 45 -0.51 -1.95 -21.50
CA GLY A 45 -0.83 -1.52 -22.85
C GLY A 45 0.27 -0.66 -23.43
N ASP A 46 0.25 -0.45 -24.74
CA ASP A 46 1.31 0.30 -25.43
C ASP A 46 1.31 1.80 -25.08
N GLN A 47 0.20 2.29 -24.53
CA GLN A 47 -0.02 3.72 -24.28
C GLN A 47 -0.66 3.95 -22.92
N ALA A 48 -0.22 5.00 -22.22
CA ALA A 48 -0.71 5.35 -20.89
C ALA A 48 -2.24 5.46 -20.83
N ARG A 49 -2.88 6.09 -21.82
CA ARG A 49 -4.35 6.19 -21.89
C ARG A 49 -5.08 4.84 -21.93
N SER A 50 -4.46 3.82 -22.53
CA SER A 50 -5.02 2.47 -22.56
C SER A 50 -5.01 1.86 -21.16
N VAL A 51 -3.88 2.00 -20.44
CA VAL A 51 -3.74 1.52 -19.06
C VAL A 51 -4.70 2.27 -18.13
N LEU A 52 -4.83 3.59 -18.27
CA LEU A 52 -5.79 4.39 -17.50
C LEU A 52 -7.23 3.93 -17.74
N HIS A 53 -7.61 3.66 -19.00
CA HIS A 53 -8.93 3.13 -19.33
C HIS A 53 -9.17 1.77 -18.66
N GLN A 54 -8.19 0.86 -18.70
CA GLN A 54 -8.28 -0.44 -18.04
C GLN A 54 -8.47 -0.31 -16.52
N HIS A 55 -7.74 0.61 -15.87
CA HIS A 55 -7.95 0.91 -14.46
C HIS A 55 -9.38 1.39 -14.19
N LEU A 56 -9.97 2.21 -15.06
CA LEU A 56 -11.32 2.74 -14.89
C LEU A 56 -12.44 1.71 -15.13
N HIS A 57 -12.24 0.77 -16.05
CA HIS A 57 -13.36 0.00 -16.62
C HIS A 57 -13.17 -1.52 -16.63
N ASP A 58 -11.94 -2.02 -16.72
CA ASP A 58 -11.69 -3.43 -17.00
C ASP A 58 -11.48 -4.22 -15.71
N ALA A 59 -12.07 -5.39 -15.59
CA ALA A 59 -11.76 -6.30 -14.49
C ALA A 59 -10.37 -6.92 -14.69
N PRO A 60 -9.51 -6.97 -13.64
CA PRO A 60 -8.22 -7.64 -13.75
C PRO A 60 -8.42 -9.15 -13.93
N VAL A 61 -7.53 -9.78 -14.69
CA VAL A 61 -7.51 -11.24 -14.83
C VAL A 61 -7.05 -11.85 -13.50
N ALA A 62 -7.72 -12.88 -12.97
CA ALA A 62 -7.28 -13.49 -11.70
C ALA A 62 -5.79 -13.94 -11.73
N PRO A 63 -4.98 -13.63 -10.70
CA PRO A 63 -3.55 -13.98 -10.66
C PRO A 63 -3.25 -15.47 -10.93
N SER A 64 -4.06 -16.40 -10.40
CA SER A 64 -3.94 -17.85 -10.66
C SER A 64 -4.07 -18.26 -12.13
N ARG A 65 -4.70 -17.42 -12.97
CA ARG A 65 -4.76 -17.64 -14.43
C ARG A 65 -3.46 -17.25 -15.14
N ARG A 66 -2.57 -16.52 -14.48
CA ARG A 66 -1.29 -16.05 -15.03
C ARG A 66 -0.07 -16.75 -14.42
N ALA A 67 -0.15 -17.11 -13.15
CA ALA A 67 0.90 -17.82 -12.44
C ALA A 67 0.33 -19.08 -11.78
N GLY A 68 1.04 -20.21 -11.93
CA GLY A 68 0.66 -21.45 -11.26
C GLY A 68 1.00 -21.41 -9.77
N GLY A 69 0.24 -22.14 -8.96
CA GLY A 69 0.49 -22.26 -7.51
C GLY A 69 -0.02 -21.09 -6.67
N VAL A 70 -0.79 -20.17 -7.25
CA VAL A 70 -1.44 -19.08 -6.51
C VAL A 70 -2.67 -19.61 -5.77
N PRO A 71 -2.75 -19.48 -4.43
CA PRO A 71 -3.94 -19.87 -3.66
C PRO A 71 -5.16 -19.02 -4.02
N GLU A 72 -6.36 -19.62 -4.01
CA GLU A 72 -7.63 -18.94 -4.29
C GLU A 72 -7.92 -17.78 -3.31
N THR A 73 -7.47 -17.93 -2.07
CA THR A 73 -7.58 -16.89 -1.04
C THR A 73 -6.78 -15.63 -1.40
N LEU A 74 -5.59 -15.80 -2.01
CA LEU A 74 -4.77 -14.69 -2.47
C LEU A 74 -5.36 -14.03 -3.72
N ASP A 75 -5.92 -14.81 -4.65
CA ASP A 75 -6.69 -14.29 -5.77
C ASP A 75 -7.83 -13.39 -5.27
N THR A 76 -8.64 -13.90 -4.35
CA THR A 76 -9.79 -13.18 -3.79
C THR A 76 -9.38 -11.86 -3.13
N LEU A 77 -8.30 -11.88 -2.35
CA LEU A 77 -7.77 -10.68 -1.69
C LEU A 77 -7.31 -9.63 -2.71
N ILE A 78 -6.48 -10.03 -3.69
CA ILE A 78 -5.95 -9.13 -4.70
C ILE A 78 -7.09 -8.54 -5.54
N LEU A 79 -8.03 -9.35 -5.99
CA LEU A 79 -9.15 -8.90 -6.79
C LEU A 79 -10.04 -7.92 -6.02
N ARG A 80 -10.27 -8.16 -4.72
CA ARG A 80 -11.04 -7.24 -3.87
C ARG A 80 -10.35 -5.90 -3.67
N LEU A 81 -9.02 -5.87 -3.55
CA LEU A 81 -8.26 -4.61 -3.50
C LEU A 81 -8.34 -3.82 -4.81
N LEU A 82 -8.48 -4.52 -5.93
CA LEU A 82 -8.56 -3.95 -7.28
C LEU A 82 -9.99 -3.56 -7.71
N GLU A 83 -10.95 -3.58 -6.79
CA GLU A 83 -12.32 -3.12 -7.06
C GLU A 83 -12.35 -1.65 -7.49
N LYS A 84 -13.23 -1.33 -8.43
CA LYS A 84 -13.22 -0.01 -9.08
C LYS A 84 -13.76 1.09 -8.18
N ARG A 85 -14.69 0.74 -7.30
CA ARG A 85 -15.31 1.64 -6.34
C ARG A 85 -14.60 1.49 -4.99
N PRO A 86 -14.13 2.57 -4.36
CA PRO A 86 -13.41 2.47 -3.08
C PRO A 86 -14.20 1.73 -1.98
N GLN A 87 -15.52 1.84 -1.93
CA GLN A 87 -16.37 1.16 -0.94
C GLN A 87 -16.47 -0.36 -1.11
N ASP A 88 -16.15 -0.88 -2.30
CA ASP A 88 -16.21 -2.32 -2.58
C ASP A 88 -14.87 -3.00 -2.20
N ARG A 89 -13.83 -2.19 -1.90
CA ARG A 89 -12.51 -2.63 -1.41
C ARG A 89 -12.53 -2.94 0.10
N LEU A 90 -11.41 -3.50 0.58
CA LEU A 90 -11.10 -3.51 2.01
C LEU A 90 -10.90 -2.08 2.51
N GLY A 91 -11.41 -1.77 3.70
CA GLY A 91 -11.43 -0.41 4.24
C GLY A 91 -10.12 0.00 4.89
N TYR A 92 -9.40 -0.95 5.49
CA TYR A 92 -8.23 -0.68 6.32
C TYR A 92 -7.07 -1.62 5.96
N ALA A 93 -5.84 -1.11 6.10
CA ALA A 93 -4.62 -1.88 5.83
C ALA A 93 -4.45 -3.05 6.81
N GLU A 94 -4.93 -2.92 8.06
CA GLU A 94 -4.95 -4.01 9.05
C GLU A 94 -5.76 -5.23 8.60
N ASP A 95 -6.88 -5.02 7.90
CA ASP A 95 -7.68 -6.12 7.35
C ASP A 95 -6.91 -6.87 6.25
N VAL A 96 -6.16 -6.14 5.43
CA VAL A 96 -5.30 -6.72 4.38
C VAL A 96 -4.19 -7.54 5.02
N ALA A 97 -3.52 -6.99 6.03
CA ALA A 97 -2.45 -7.67 6.75
C ALA A 97 -2.95 -8.94 7.46
N ALA A 98 -4.12 -8.87 8.10
CA ALA A 98 -4.76 -10.03 8.71
C ALA A 98 -5.08 -11.10 7.66
N ALA A 99 -5.68 -10.73 6.52
CA ALA A 99 -5.98 -11.66 5.44
C ALA A 99 -4.71 -12.36 4.91
N LEU A 100 -3.64 -11.60 4.67
CA LEU A 100 -2.34 -12.15 4.26
C LEU A 100 -1.74 -13.10 5.31
N GLY A 101 -1.88 -12.78 6.59
CA GLY A 101 -1.37 -13.61 7.69
C GLY A 101 -2.08 -14.97 7.84
N THR A 102 -3.26 -15.14 7.24
CA THR A 102 -3.97 -16.43 7.21
C THR A 102 -3.56 -17.33 6.04
N LEU A 103 -2.75 -16.81 5.11
CA LEU A 103 -2.27 -17.62 3.98
C LEU A 103 -1.25 -18.64 4.47
N GLU A 104 -1.60 -19.92 4.33
CA GLU A 104 -0.64 -21.02 4.48
C GLU A 104 0.32 -20.98 3.29
N LEU A 105 1.43 -20.26 3.44
CA LEU A 105 2.52 -20.28 2.49
C LEU A 105 3.36 -21.55 2.77
N PRO A 106 3.75 -22.33 1.74
CA PRO A 106 4.78 -23.35 1.94
C PRO A 106 6.01 -22.68 2.56
N ASP A 107 6.62 -23.34 3.57
CA ASP A 107 7.74 -22.79 4.34
C ASP A 107 8.65 -21.96 3.45
N ALA A 108 8.64 -20.64 3.67
CA ALA A 108 9.49 -19.74 2.93
C ALA A 108 10.93 -20.23 3.13
N HIS A 109 11.63 -20.55 2.05
CA HIS A 109 13.03 -20.93 2.13
C HIS A 109 13.77 -19.86 2.97
N GLU A 110 14.25 -20.25 4.16
CA GLU A 110 14.91 -19.37 5.13
C GLU A 110 16.24 -18.77 4.62
N ASP A 111 16.65 -19.10 3.39
CA ASP A 111 17.86 -18.59 2.75
C ASP A 111 17.76 -17.13 2.28
N GLY A 112 16.59 -16.50 2.41
CA GLY A 112 16.41 -15.07 2.15
C GLY A 112 16.89 -14.20 3.31
N PRO A 113 17.48 -13.01 3.06
CA PRO A 113 17.77 -12.09 4.15
C PRO A 113 16.47 -11.74 4.87
N ALA A 114 16.46 -11.93 6.19
CA ALA A 114 15.31 -11.55 7.02
C ALA A 114 14.89 -10.11 6.66
N PRO A 115 13.59 -9.86 6.42
CA PRO A 115 13.11 -8.53 6.07
C PRO A 115 13.48 -7.57 7.20
N ARG A 116 14.48 -6.72 6.96
CA ARG A 116 14.80 -5.63 7.88
C ARG A 116 13.67 -4.62 7.73
N PRO A 117 12.92 -4.29 8.78
CA PRO A 117 11.95 -3.21 8.71
C PRO A 117 12.71 -1.94 8.33
N TYR A 118 12.62 -1.55 7.06
CA TYR A 118 13.10 -0.26 6.57
C TYR A 118 12.05 0.78 6.96
N LEU A 119 11.80 0.90 8.27
CA LEU A 119 11.24 2.14 8.79
C LEU A 119 12.31 3.18 8.53
N TYR A 120 12.19 3.86 7.40
CA TYR A 120 12.84 5.14 7.21
C TYR A 120 12.54 5.95 8.47
N ARG A 121 13.56 6.10 9.30
CA ARG A 121 13.51 6.92 10.51
C ARG A 121 14.05 8.26 10.04
N PRO A 122 13.20 9.18 9.54
CA PRO A 122 13.69 10.49 9.15
C PRO A 122 14.41 11.07 10.37
N VAL A 123 15.68 11.42 10.17
CA VAL A 123 16.29 12.40 11.05
C VAL A 123 15.62 13.71 10.66
N PHE A 124 14.96 14.38 11.60
CA PHE A 124 14.37 15.69 11.34
C PHE A 124 15.48 16.73 11.28
N THR A 125 16.24 16.73 10.18
CA THR A 125 17.32 17.69 9.95
C THR A 125 16.74 19.10 9.87
N GLY A 126 17.31 20.04 10.63
CA GLY A 126 16.85 21.44 10.70
C GLY A 126 15.67 21.67 11.66
N ARG A 127 15.28 20.67 12.46
CA ARG A 127 14.25 20.78 13.52
C ARG A 127 14.79 20.32 14.88
N GLU A 128 16.10 20.39 15.08
CA GLU A 128 16.76 19.92 16.29
C GLU A 128 16.22 20.65 17.53
N GLU A 129 16.09 21.98 17.47
CA GLU A 129 15.56 22.80 18.56
C GLU A 129 14.09 22.46 18.87
N ALA A 130 13.28 22.29 17.83
CA ALA A 130 11.89 21.85 17.91
C ALA A 130 11.76 20.48 18.61
N LEU A 131 12.62 19.52 18.25
CA LEU A 131 12.64 18.20 18.85
C LEU A 131 13.11 18.22 20.32
N GLU A 132 14.08 19.06 20.66
CA GLU A 132 14.53 19.25 22.06
C GLU A 132 13.44 19.85 22.94
N VAL A 133 12.65 20.78 22.40
CA VAL A 133 11.48 21.35 23.09
C VAL A 133 10.40 20.27 23.29
N LEU A 134 10.14 19.45 22.28
CA LEU A 134 9.20 18.34 22.38
C LEU A 134 9.65 17.29 23.41
N ALA A 135 10.92 16.87 23.36
CA ALA A 135 11.49 15.87 24.26
C ALA A 135 11.40 16.29 25.73
N ARG A 136 11.83 17.53 26.05
CA ARG A 136 11.70 18.09 27.41
C ARG A 136 10.26 18.17 27.85
N SER A 137 9.34 18.47 26.94
CA SER A 137 7.91 18.56 27.28
C SER A 137 7.32 17.19 27.60
N VAL A 138 7.69 16.16 26.84
CA VAL A 138 7.32 14.76 27.11
C VAL A 138 7.88 14.29 28.45
N GLU A 139 9.14 14.60 28.76
CA GLU A 139 9.77 14.26 30.04
C GLU A 139 9.04 14.90 31.24
N ARG A 140 8.64 16.18 31.13
CA ARG A 140 7.86 16.84 32.19
C ARG A 140 6.52 16.16 32.44
N VAL A 141 5.83 15.76 31.37
CA VAL A 141 4.54 15.04 31.46
C VAL A 141 4.76 13.67 32.13
N HIS A 142 5.80 12.94 31.73
CA HIS A 142 6.15 11.65 32.36
C HIS A 142 6.57 11.78 33.83
N ALA A 143 7.21 12.89 34.21
CA ALA A 143 7.59 13.19 35.58
C ALA A 143 6.41 13.65 36.47
N GLY A 144 5.15 13.48 36.02
CA GLY A 144 3.95 13.74 36.81
C GLY A 144 3.51 15.21 36.86
N HIS A 145 4.07 16.07 36.01
CA HIS A 145 3.62 17.46 35.90
C HIS A 145 2.49 17.54 34.86
N TRP A 146 1.28 17.85 35.34
CA TRP A 146 0.07 17.88 34.51
C TRP A 146 0.08 19.05 33.52
N GLY A 147 0.04 18.72 32.22
CA GLY A 147 -0.47 19.57 31.14
C GLY A 147 0.45 20.73 30.72
N GLY A 148 0.72 20.81 29.42
CA GLY A 148 1.34 21.98 28.79
C GLY A 148 1.14 21.93 27.28
N LEU A 149 0.94 23.10 26.67
CA LEU A 149 0.76 23.25 25.23
C LEU A 149 2.11 23.68 24.63
N VAL A 150 2.61 22.89 23.68
CA VAL A 150 3.87 23.16 22.99
C VAL A 150 3.51 23.56 21.57
N LEU A 151 3.72 24.83 21.22
CA LEU A 151 3.60 25.33 19.86
C LEU A 151 5.00 25.34 19.24
N ILE A 152 5.17 24.60 18.15
CA ILE A 152 6.43 24.40 17.42
C ILE A 152 6.23 24.80 15.95
#